data_AF-A0A7W1L2C4-F1
#
_entry.id   AF-A0A7W1L2C4-F1
#
_cell.length_a   1.000
_cell.length_b   1.000
_cell.length_c   1.000
_cell.angle_alpha   90.00
_cell.angle_beta   90.00
_cell.angle_gamma   90.00
#
_symmetry.space_group_name_H-M   'P 1'
#
loop_
_entity.id
_entity.type
_entity.pdbx_description
1 polymer ?
#
loop_
_entity_poly.entity_id
_entity_poly.type
_entity_poly.pdbx_seq_one_letter_code
_entity_poly.pdbx_strand_id
1 'polypeptide(L)'
;WMTAHAPCPVALSGITDAATVVSLNTDAGTVVVTPATARIAGWYKAGVLVAPDGDKRFVLDDTVAGANHTLTVLQNFPSTTLKAGDACTVVWGDDHLYATCRDKFGADTGTGAAFGGNNLQANVNPHVSGRVQ
;
A
#
# COMPACT_ATOMS: atom_id res chain seq x y z
N TRP A 1 -9.89 14.69 -5.16
CA TRP A 1 -9.19 13.65 -4.38
C TRP A 1 -9.67 13.73 -2.94
N MET A 2 -10.11 12.63 -2.34
CA MET A 2 -10.31 12.61 -0.89
C MET A 2 -8.93 12.77 -0.24
N THR A 3 -8.79 13.74 0.67
CA THR A 3 -7.52 14.08 1.33
C THR A 3 -7.15 13.09 2.43
N ALA A 4 -8.14 12.43 3.02
CA ALA A 4 -8.03 11.33 3.98
C ALA A 4 -9.35 10.51 3.95
N HIS A 5 -9.34 9.28 4.47
CA HIS A 5 -10.55 8.47 4.62
C HIS A 5 -10.83 8.25 6.11
N ALA A 6 -11.84 8.93 6.65
CA ALA A 6 -12.28 8.70 8.03
C ALA A 6 -12.70 7.22 8.21
N PRO A 7 -12.19 6.51 9.23
CA PRO A 7 -11.53 6.99 10.45
C PRO A 7 -9.99 7.12 10.42
N CYS A 8 -9.32 6.84 9.30
CA CYS A 8 -7.87 6.96 9.14
C CYS A 8 -7.47 8.40 8.75
N PRO A 9 -6.75 9.15 9.62
CA PRO A 9 -6.39 10.55 9.37
C PRO A 9 -5.16 10.71 8.45
N VAL A 10 -4.54 9.61 8.00
CA VAL A 10 -3.33 9.65 7.18
C VAL A 10 -3.61 10.38 5.86
N ALA A 11 -2.94 11.51 5.67
CA ALA A 11 -3.08 12.31 4.47
C ALA A 11 -2.39 11.61 3.29
N LEU A 12 -3.11 11.42 2.18
CA LEU A 12 -2.57 10.75 0.99
C LEU A 12 -1.30 11.44 0.46
N SER A 13 -1.21 12.77 0.56
CA SER A 13 -0.05 13.54 0.10
C SER A 13 1.25 13.23 0.86
N GLY A 14 1.17 12.62 2.05
CA GLY A 14 2.33 12.22 2.85
C GLY A 14 2.80 10.78 2.60
N ILE A 15 2.04 9.99 1.82
CA ILE A 15 2.25 8.55 1.65
C ILE A 15 2.29 8.12 0.18
N THR A 16 2.82 9.00 -0.67
CA THR A 16 3.04 8.72 -2.08
C THR A 16 4.49 8.94 -2.45
N ASP A 17 5.04 8.07 -3.29
CA ASP A 17 6.33 8.26 -3.93
C ASP A 17 6.14 8.48 -5.44
N ALA A 18 6.82 9.47 -6.00
CA ALA A 18 6.96 9.60 -7.45
C ALA A 18 7.84 8.47 -7.99
N ALA A 19 7.54 7.95 -9.18
CA ALA A 19 8.30 6.87 -9.79
C ALA A 19 8.31 6.99 -11.32
N THR A 20 9.27 6.31 -11.95
CA THR A 20 9.32 6.17 -13.42
C THR A 20 9.07 4.71 -13.80
N VAL A 21 8.21 4.48 -14.79
CA VAL A 21 7.95 3.13 -15.31
C VAL A 21 9.15 2.66 -16.12
N VAL A 22 9.67 1.48 -15.80
CA VAL A 22 10.78 0.84 -16.51
C VAL A 22 10.23 -0.09 -17.59
N SER A 23 9.26 -0.92 -17.26
CA SER A 23 8.63 -1.86 -18.19
C SER A 23 7.26 -2.32 -17.69
N LEU A 24 6.47 -2.88 -18.60
CA LEU A 24 5.20 -3.52 -18.30
C LEU A 24 5.21 -4.92 -18.90
N ASN A 25 4.66 -5.90 -18.19
CA ASN A 25 4.38 -7.23 -18.68
C ASN A 25 2.89 -7.53 -18.44
N THR A 26 2.09 -7.37 -19.47
CA THR A 26 0.63 -7.55 -19.39
C THR A 26 0.23 -9.02 -19.20
N ASP A 27 1.03 -9.96 -19.69
CA ASP A 27 0.73 -11.39 -19.55
C ASP A 27 0.92 -11.86 -18.11
N ALA A 28 1.91 -11.28 -17.41
CA ALA A 28 2.18 -11.55 -16.01
C ALA A 28 1.43 -10.61 -15.04
N GLY A 29 0.79 -9.55 -15.54
CA GLY A 29 0.15 -8.54 -14.70
C GLY A 29 1.14 -7.73 -13.86
N THR A 30 2.34 -7.46 -14.39
CA THR A 30 3.40 -6.76 -13.64
C THR A 30 3.83 -5.46 -14.29
N VAL A 31 4.20 -4.50 -13.43
CA VAL A 31 4.79 -3.22 -13.82
C VAL A 31 6.07 -3.03 -13.03
N VAL A 32 7.18 -2.78 -13.73
CA VAL A 32 8.45 -2.46 -13.10
C VAL A 32 8.59 -0.95 -13.02
N VAL A 33 8.87 -0.41 -11.83
CA VAL A 33 9.05 1.02 -11.59
C VAL A 33 10.33 1.30 -10.81
N THR A 34 10.90 2.48 -11.01
CA THR A 34 11.98 3.00 -10.17
C THR A 34 11.42 4.18 -9.36
N PRO A 35 11.14 4.00 -8.05
CA PRO A 35 10.69 5.11 -7.21
C PRO A 35 11.81 6.11 -6.94
N ALA A 36 11.45 7.39 -6.78
CA ALA A 36 12.38 8.46 -6.44
C ALA A 36 12.97 8.29 -5.02
N THR A 37 12.24 7.60 -4.14
CA THR A 37 12.68 7.24 -2.80
C THR A 37 12.85 5.73 -2.71
N ALA A 38 14.01 5.27 -2.27
CA ALA A 38 14.26 3.85 -2.08
C ALA A 38 13.34 3.28 -0.97
N ARG A 39 12.69 2.16 -1.26
CA ARG A 39 11.84 1.44 -0.30
C ARG A 39 12.24 -0.03 -0.24
N ILE A 40 11.90 -0.68 0.86
CA ILE A 40 12.08 -2.12 1.02
C ILE A 40 11.02 -2.89 0.23
N ALA A 41 11.26 -4.18 -0.02
CA ALA A 41 10.26 -5.06 -0.61
C ALA A 41 8.98 -5.10 0.22
N GLY A 42 7.83 -5.22 -0.45
CA GLY A 42 6.51 -5.21 0.16
C GLY A 42 6.02 -3.82 0.59
N TRP A 43 6.80 -2.75 0.42
CA TRP A 43 6.38 -1.40 0.84
C TRP A 43 5.15 -0.91 0.06
N TYR A 44 5.00 -1.28 -1.20
CA TYR A 44 3.84 -0.86 -1.99
C TYR A 44 2.72 -1.90 -2.03
N LYS A 45 2.86 -3.03 -1.33
CA LYS A 45 1.85 -4.10 -1.30
C LYS A 45 0.54 -3.63 -0.65
N ALA A 46 -0.59 -3.88 -1.30
CA ALA A 46 -1.91 -3.32 -0.98
C ALA A 46 -2.01 -1.79 -1.19
N GLY A 47 -1.05 -1.20 -1.91
CA GLY A 47 -1.06 0.19 -2.33
C GLY A 47 -1.77 0.39 -3.67
N VAL A 48 -1.50 1.54 -4.29
CA VAL A 48 -2.08 1.92 -5.58
C VAL A 48 -1.00 2.49 -6.49
N LEU A 49 -0.89 1.95 -7.70
CA LEU A 49 -0.12 2.57 -8.79
C LEU A 49 -1.05 3.50 -9.57
N VAL A 50 -0.59 4.73 -9.78
CA VAL A 50 -1.34 5.81 -10.46
C VAL A 50 -0.56 6.22 -11.72
N ALA A 51 -1.21 6.07 -12.86
CA ALA A 51 -0.72 6.50 -14.17
C ALA A 51 -0.76 8.05 -14.29
N PRO A 52 0.00 8.64 -15.24
CA PRO A 52 0.04 10.09 -15.41
C PRO A 52 -1.31 10.73 -15.79
N ASP A 53 -2.20 9.99 -16.45
CA ASP A 53 -3.57 10.42 -16.76
C ASP A 53 -4.54 10.28 -15.57
N GLY A 54 -4.06 9.74 -14.45
CA GLY A 54 -4.82 9.49 -13.24
C GLY A 54 -5.50 8.13 -13.17
N ASP A 55 -5.33 7.24 -14.16
CA ASP A 55 -5.78 5.85 -14.11
C ASP A 55 -5.06 5.09 -12.97
N LYS A 56 -5.73 4.12 -12.33
CA LYS A 56 -5.25 3.51 -11.08
C LYS A 56 -5.40 2.01 -11.05
N ARG A 57 -4.43 1.33 -10.45
CA ARG A 57 -4.51 -0.12 -10.17
C ARG A 57 -4.03 -0.42 -8.76
N PHE A 58 -4.70 -1.35 -8.10
CA PHE A 58 -4.25 -1.90 -6.83
C PHE A 58 -2.98 -2.73 -7.04
N VAL A 59 -2.04 -2.57 -6.12
CA VAL A 59 -0.81 -3.37 -6.07
C VAL A 59 -1.06 -4.56 -5.16
N LEU A 60 -0.99 -5.76 -5.73
CA LEU A 60 -1.19 -7.02 -5.02
C LEU A 60 0.09 -7.51 -4.34
N ASP A 61 1.24 -7.23 -4.96
CA ASP A 61 2.54 -7.61 -4.44
C ASP A 61 3.64 -6.68 -4.95
N ASP A 62 4.75 -6.62 -4.23
CA ASP A 62 5.87 -5.71 -4.49
C ASP A 62 7.21 -6.39 -4.12
N THR A 63 8.06 -6.59 -5.12
CA THR A 63 9.41 -7.17 -4.94
C THR A 63 10.47 -6.20 -5.43
N VAL A 64 11.67 -6.26 -4.84
CA VAL A 64 12.76 -5.32 -5.14
C VAL A 64 13.98 -6.02 -5.72
N ALA A 65 14.51 -5.48 -6.82
CA ALA A 65 15.78 -5.88 -7.40
C ALA A 65 16.60 -4.62 -7.74
N GLY A 66 17.66 -4.37 -6.97
CA GLY A 66 18.42 -3.12 -7.07
C GLY A 66 17.56 -1.92 -6.66
N ALA A 67 17.44 -0.93 -7.53
CA ALA A 67 16.60 0.26 -7.32
C ALA A 67 15.16 0.08 -7.84
N ASN A 68 14.85 -1.03 -8.49
CA ASN A 68 13.57 -1.24 -9.15
C ASN A 68 12.62 -2.07 -8.27
N HIS A 69 11.36 -1.68 -8.30
CA HIS A 69 10.23 -2.42 -7.75
C HIS A 69 9.47 -3.10 -8.88
N THR A 70 9.22 -4.40 -8.75
CA THR A 70 8.28 -5.13 -9.61
C THR A 70 6.96 -5.25 -8.86
N LEU A 71 5.97 -4.51 -9.36
CA LEU A 71 4.62 -4.45 -8.79
C LEU A 71 3.71 -5.40 -9.55
N THR A 72 3.07 -6.32 -8.85
CA THR A 72 1.96 -7.10 -9.40
C THR A 72 0.69 -6.29 -9.25
N VAL A 73 -0.02 -6.01 -10.34
CA VAL A 73 -1.23 -5.18 -10.34
C VAL A 73 -2.49 -6.03 -10.53
N LEU A 74 -3.60 -5.62 -9.89
CA LEU A 74 -4.87 -6.36 -9.96
C LEU A 74 -5.42 -6.47 -11.38
N GLN A 75 -5.21 -5.44 -12.19
CA GLN A 75 -5.60 -5.38 -13.60
C GLN A 75 -4.53 -4.63 -14.38
N ASN A 76 -4.35 -4.98 -15.65
CA ASN A 76 -3.41 -4.31 -16.53
C ASN A 76 -3.80 -2.85 -16.81
N PHE A 77 -2.78 -2.03 -17.09
CA PHE A 77 -2.98 -0.75 -17.74
C PHE A 77 -3.03 -0.93 -19.27
N PRO A 78 -3.94 -0.25 -19.97
CA PRO A 78 -3.81 -0.06 -21.41
C PRO A 78 -2.49 0.65 -21.76
N SER A 79 -1.89 0.31 -22.89
CA SER A 79 -0.64 0.96 -23.36
C SER A 79 -0.81 2.46 -23.68
N THR A 80 -2.06 2.93 -23.80
CA THR A 80 -2.40 4.34 -23.98
C THR A 80 -2.36 5.14 -22.69
N THR A 81 -2.49 4.48 -21.52
CA THR A 81 -2.55 5.14 -20.21
C THR A 81 -1.22 5.06 -19.48
N LEU A 82 -0.47 3.95 -19.65
CA LEU A 82 0.83 3.74 -19.03
C LEU A 82 1.78 2.97 -19.95
N LYS A 83 3.00 3.47 -20.10
CA LYS A 83 4.08 2.83 -20.86
C LYS A 83 5.45 3.08 -20.21
N ALA A 84 6.47 2.36 -20.69
CA ALA A 84 7.85 2.57 -20.23
C ALA A 84 8.30 4.02 -20.47
N GLY A 85 9.01 4.58 -19.49
CA GLY A 85 9.47 5.97 -19.47
C GLY A 85 8.48 6.97 -18.87
N ASP A 86 7.22 6.58 -18.65
CA ASP A 86 6.22 7.47 -18.07
C ASP A 86 6.53 7.76 -16.59
N ALA A 87 6.25 9.01 -16.18
CA ALA A 87 6.19 9.37 -14.77
C ALA A 87 4.87 8.86 -14.17
N CYS A 88 4.94 8.25 -13.01
CA CYS A 88 3.80 7.70 -12.28
C CYS A 88 3.93 8.01 -10.78
N THR A 89 2.90 7.67 -10.02
CA THR A 89 2.91 7.79 -8.55
C THR A 89 2.52 6.46 -7.94
N VAL A 90 3.24 6.04 -6.90
CA VAL A 90 2.90 4.85 -6.12
C VAL A 90 2.50 5.27 -4.72
N VAL A 91 1.25 4.97 -4.34
CA VAL A 91 0.74 5.16 -2.99
C VAL A 91 1.24 4.00 -2.13
N TRP A 92 1.70 4.29 -0.91
CA TRP A 92 2.16 3.27 0.02
C TRP A 92 1.06 2.26 0.33
N GLY A 93 1.46 1.02 0.53
CA GLY A 93 0.55 -0.05 0.85
C GLY A 93 0.10 -0.08 2.31
N ASP A 94 -1.17 -0.40 2.55
CA ASP A 94 -1.73 -0.64 3.89
C ASP A 94 -2.43 -2.00 3.90
N ASP A 95 -1.97 -2.90 4.76
CA ASP A 95 -2.57 -4.24 4.95
C ASP A 95 -3.71 -4.22 5.99
N HIS A 96 -4.04 -3.04 6.51
CA HIS A 96 -5.01 -2.80 7.57
C HIS A 96 -4.74 -3.57 8.86
N LEU A 97 -3.48 -3.97 9.10
CA LEU A 97 -3.05 -4.50 10.39
C LEU A 97 -2.59 -3.35 11.29
N TYR A 98 -2.99 -3.39 12.56
CA TYR A 98 -2.63 -2.36 13.52
C TYR A 98 -1.11 -2.14 13.63
N ALA A 99 -0.33 -3.23 13.56
CA ALA A 99 1.13 -3.15 13.59
C ALA A 99 1.68 -2.33 12.42
N THR A 100 1.21 -2.62 11.20
CA THR A 100 1.61 -1.89 9.99
C THR A 100 1.16 -0.43 10.06
N CYS A 101 -0.08 -0.17 10.49
CA CYS A 101 -0.57 1.19 10.74
C CYS A 101 0.40 1.97 11.65
N ARG A 102 0.68 1.43 12.85
CA ARG A 102 1.58 2.04 13.84
C ARG A 102 2.99 2.27 13.32
N ASP A 103 3.58 1.25 12.70
CA ASP A 103 5.01 1.25 12.37
C ASP A 103 5.32 2.02 11.08
N LYS A 104 4.38 2.02 10.12
CA LYS A 104 4.57 2.62 8.80
C LYS A 104 3.94 4.00 8.66
N PHE A 105 2.79 4.22 9.30
CA PHE A 105 2.00 5.44 9.17
C PHE A 105 2.02 6.30 10.45
N GLY A 106 2.69 5.84 11.51
CA GLY A 106 3.15 6.66 12.63
C GLY A 106 2.10 7.04 13.68
N ALA A 107 2.34 8.17 14.36
CA ALA A 107 1.59 8.63 15.55
C ALA A 107 0.08 8.79 15.32
N ASP A 108 -0.30 9.07 14.08
CA ASP A 108 -1.68 9.19 13.61
C ASP A 108 -2.49 7.90 13.77
N THR A 109 -1.84 6.74 13.87
CA THR A 109 -2.50 5.45 14.15
C THR A 109 -1.90 4.72 15.34
N GLY A 110 -0.71 5.13 15.83
CA GLY A 110 0.03 4.46 16.89
C GLY A 110 -0.58 4.49 18.29
N THR A 111 -1.66 5.27 18.51
CA THR A 111 -2.46 5.24 19.75
C THR A 111 -3.69 4.33 19.63
N GLY A 112 -3.95 3.72 18.46
CA GLY A 112 -5.12 2.87 18.20
C GLY A 112 -6.43 3.63 17.98
N ALA A 113 -6.57 4.86 18.48
CA ALA A 113 -7.82 5.64 18.36
C ALA A 113 -8.20 5.99 16.90
N ALA A 114 -7.23 6.00 16.00
CA ALA A 114 -7.41 6.25 14.57
C ALA A 114 -7.17 5.01 13.71
N PHE A 115 -6.94 3.84 14.34
CA PHE A 115 -7.05 2.56 13.67
C PHE A 115 -8.54 2.23 13.56
N GLY A 116 -9.11 2.33 12.35
CA GLY A 116 -10.54 2.10 12.07
C GLY A 116 -11.07 0.68 12.31
N GLY A 117 -10.28 -0.18 12.94
CA GLY A 117 -10.57 -1.59 13.20
C GLY A 117 -10.47 -1.95 14.68
N ASN A 118 -10.75 -3.21 15.00
CA ASN A 118 -10.72 -3.71 16.37
C ASN A 118 -9.37 -4.39 16.66
N ASN A 119 -8.42 -3.65 17.22
CA ASN A 119 -7.08 -4.19 17.56
C ASN A 119 -7.02 -4.93 18.91
N LEU A 120 -8.12 -4.92 19.70
CA LEU A 120 -8.18 -5.50 21.04
C LEU A 120 -9.25 -6.60 21.18
N GLN A 121 -9.81 -7.09 20.07
CA GLN A 121 -10.86 -8.11 20.15
C GLN A 121 -10.28 -9.39 20.76
N ALA A 122 -10.61 -9.60 22.03
CA ALA A 122 -10.20 -10.78 22.75
C ALA A 122 -10.93 -11.99 22.14
N ASN A 123 -10.20 -12.91 21.51
CA ASN A 123 -10.71 -14.22 21.10
C ASN A 123 -10.95 -15.18 22.28
N VAL A 124 -10.93 -14.66 23.51
CA VAL A 124 -11.30 -15.43 24.70
C VAL A 124 -12.79 -15.25 24.97
N ASN A 125 -13.49 -16.38 25.06
CA ASN A 125 -14.80 -16.42 25.68
C ASN A 125 -14.65 -15.85 27.11
N PRO A 126 -15.28 -14.70 27.44
CA PRO A 126 -15.17 -14.07 28.76
C PRO A 126 -15.68 -14.96 29.90
N HIS A 127 -16.34 -16.09 29.59
CA HIS A 127 -16.73 -17.12 30.56
C HIS A 127 -15.64 -18.15 30.87
N VAL A 128 -14.44 -18.09 30.27
CA VAL A 128 -13.34 -19.04 30.55
C VAL A 128 -12.39 -18.54 31.66
N SER A 129 -12.59 -17.32 32.17
CA SER A 129 -12.03 -16.91 33.48
C SER A 129 -12.82 -17.57 34.61
N GLY A 130 -12.60 -18.87 34.76
CA GLY A 130 -13.36 -19.72 35.67
C GLY A 130 -12.94 -21.19 35.67
N ARG A 131 -11.64 -21.49 35.53
CA ARG A 131 -11.10 -22.75 36.06
C ARG A 131 -9.70 -22.56 36.60
N VAL A 132 -9.62 -22.65 37.92
CA VAL A 132 -8.42 -23.06 38.65
C VAL A 132 -7.94 -24.38 38.07
N GLN A 133 -6.70 -24.42 37.62
CA GLN A 133 -5.70 -25.42 38.02
C GLN A 133 -4.35 -24.73 38.14
#